data_AF-F6H6I1-F1
#
_entry.id   AF-F6H6I1-F1
#
_cell.length_a   1.000
_cell.length_b   1.000
_cell.length_c   1.000
_cell.angle_alpha   90.00
_cell.angle_beta   90.00
_cell.angle_gamma   90.00
#
_symmetry.space_group_name_H-M   'P 1'
#
loop_
_entity.id
_entity.type
_entity.pdbx_description
1 polymer ?
#
loop_
_entity_poly.entity_id
_entity_poly.type
_entity_poly.pdbx_seq_one_letter_code
_entity_poly.pdbx_strand_id
1 'polypeptide(L)'
;MDMEGLSVICAGLGSIDEDDGGNRIGYAKTDYCLDNLKDLLRFLRRDDPQSRSVFKQVCKWNTVSKDLIPIIEHCQDDRNLVLNAVKVLVFLTMPIEASSNDISQQIEYLWGLKSSITRSNTIAVVMSLLESPLENLEW
;
A
#
# COMPACT_ATOMS: atom_id res chain seq x y z
N MET A 1 2.31 16.88 -12.12
CA MET A 1 1.43 16.12 -11.22
C MET A 1 1.44 16.83 -9.88
N ASP A 2 0.29 16.98 -9.23
CA ASP A 2 0.19 17.67 -7.94
C ASP A 2 0.74 16.78 -6.81
N MET A 3 2.04 16.94 -6.54
CA MET A 3 2.78 16.16 -5.54
C MET A 3 2.47 16.64 -4.11
N GLU A 4 2.00 17.87 -3.95
CA GLU A 4 1.54 18.39 -2.66
C GLU A 4 0.25 17.68 -2.24
N GLY A 5 -0.71 17.53 -3.15
CA GLY A 5 -1.92 16.75 -2.92
C GLY A 5 -1.63 15.30 -2.53
N LEU A 6 -0.68 14.65 -3.21
CA LEU A 6 -0.26 13.27 -2.88
C LEU A 6 0.36 13.17 -1.48
N SER A 7 1.15 14.15 -1.06
CA SER A 7 1.77 14.16 0.28
C SER A 7 0.72 14.27 1.38
N VAL A 8 -0.30 15.12 1.20
CA VAL A 8 -1.40 15.27 2.17
C VAL A 8 -2.18 13.96 2.31
N ILE A 9 -2.44 13.28 1.19
CA ILE A 9 -3.13 11.99 1.17
C ILE A 9 -2.34 10.93 1.94
N CYS A 10 -1.04 10.79 1.67
CA CYS A 10 -0.20 9.81 2.36
C CYS A 10 -0.09 10.13 3.86
N ALA A 11 0.07 11.39 4.24
CA ALA A 11 0.11 11.81 5.65
C ALA A 11 -1.23 11.60 6.36
N GLY A 12 -2.35 11.66 5.63
CA GLY A 12 -3.69 11.44 6.16
C GLY A 12 -4.07 9.97 6.34
N LEU A 13 -3.17 9.00 6.12
CA LEU A 13 -3.49 7.58 6.31
C LEU A 13 -3.55 7.21 7.79
N GLY A 14 -2.63 7.70 8.61
CA GLY A 14 -2.55 7.36 10.02
C GLY A 14 -1.15 7.48 10.58
N SER A 15 -0.95 6.86 11.74
CA SER A 15 0.33 6.78 12.43
C SER A 15 0.52 5.42 13.05
N ILE A 16 1.78 4.98 13.13
CA ILE A 16 2.15 3.78 13.87
C ILE A 16 2.04 4.09 15.36
N ASP A 17 1.40 3.18 16.10
CA ASP A 17 1.46 3.20 17.55
C ASP A 17 2.68 2.40 18.00
N GLU A 18 3.58 3.05 18.72
CA GLU A 18 4.81 2.48 19.26
C GLU A 18 4.70 2.34 20.78
N ASP A 19 5.25 1.25 21.34
CA ASP A 19 5.46 1.15 22.78
C ASP A 19 6.64 2.01 23.25
N ASP A 20 6.84 2.10 24.57
CA ASP A 20 7.97 2.82 25.18
C ASP A 20 9.36 2.28 24.75
N GLY A 21 9.40 1.08 24.16
CA GLY A 21 10.60 0.44 23.60
C GLY A 21 10.80 0.67 22.11
N GLY A 22 9.90 1.40 21.44
CA GLY A 22 9.93 1.63 19.99
C GLY A 22 9.46 0.43 19.14
N ASN A 23 8.83 -0.57 19.75
CA ASN A 23 8.19 -1.66 19.00
C ASN A 23 6.83 -1.20 18.52
N ARG A 24 6.49 -1.56 17.28
CA ARG A 24 5.17 -1.28 16.71
C ARG A 24 4.14 -2.17 17.38
N ILE A 25 3.21 -1.57 18.12
CA ILE A 25 2.14 -2.28 18.82
C ILE A 25 0.79 -2.17 18.11
N GLY A 26 0.64 -1.23 17.18
CA GLY A 26 -0.59 -1.06 16.43
C GLY A 26 -0.50 0.02 15.36
N TYR A 27 -1.67 0.38 14.82
CA TYR A 27 -1.80 1.43 13.83
C TYR A 27 -3.07 2.25 14.08
N ALA A 28 -2.88 3.54 14.35
CA ALA A 28 -3.96 4.50 14.51
C ALA A 28 -4.31 5.11 13.14
N LYS A 29 -5.39 4.60 12.51
CA LYS A 29 -5.94 5.18 11.29
C LYS A 29 -6.63 6.51 11.58
N THR A 30 -6.58 7.45 10.63
CA THR A 30 -7.40 8.68 10.71
C THR A 30 -8.84 8.40 10.29
N ASP A 31 -9.75 9.33 10.61
CA ASP A 31 -11.16 9.27 10.15
C ASP A 31 -11.28 9.28 8.62
N TYR A 32 -10.30 9.84 7.91
CA TYR A 32 -10.29 9.95 6.45
C TYR A 32 -9.41 8.89 5.76
N CYS A 33 -8.88 7.91 6.52
CA CYS A 33 -7.93 6.91 6.00
C CYS A 33 -8.46 6.18 4.75
N LEU A 34 -9.73 5.76 4.77
CA LEU A 34 -10.35 5.06 3.64
C LEU A 34 -10.44 5.94 2.39
N ASP A 35 -10.80 7.21 2.55
CA ASP A 35 -10.93 8.13 1.41
C ASP A 35 -9.56 8.51 0.86
N ASN A 36 -8.57 8.70 1.74
CA ASN A 36 -7.17 8.87 1.36
C ASN A 36 -6.62 7.66 0.59
N LEU A 37 -6.94 6.42 0.98
CA LEU A 37 -6.56 5.23 0.20
C LEU A 37 -7.21 5.21 -1.19
N LYS A 38 -8.48 5.59 -1.30
CA LYS A 38 -9.16 5.69 -2.61
C LYS A 38 -8.54 6.77 -3.48
N ASP A 39 -8.17 7.91 -2.90
CA ASP A 39 -7.51 8.99 -3.63
C ASP A 39 -6.10 8.61 -4.05
N LEU A 40 -5.31 7.98 -3.18
CA LEU A 40 -4.02 7.40 -3.54
C LEU A 40 -4.14 6.42 -4.71
N LEU A 41 -5.16 5.56 -4.70
CA LEU A 41 -5.45 4.65 -5.80
C LEU A 41 -5.82 5.40 -7.09
N ARG A 42 -6.54 6.53 -7.01
CA ARG A 42 -6.85 7.39 -8.17
C ARG A 42 -5.58 8.03 -8.73
N PHE A 43 -4.65 8.46 -7.89
CA PHE A 43 -3.34 8.97 -8.31
C PHE A 43 -2.53 7.89 -9.04
N LEU A 44 -2.45 6.67 -8.47
CA LEU A 44 -1.72 5.56 -9.08
C LEU A 44 -2.33 5.09 -10.41
N ARG A 45 -3.67 5.10 -10.54
CA ARG A 45 -4.36 4.75 -11.80
C ARG A 45 -4.12 5.75 -12.93
N ARG A 46 -3.84 7.00 -12.59
CA ARG A 46 -3.56 8.09 -13.54
C ARG A 46 -2.06 8.36 -13.67
N ASP A 47 -1.22 7.59 -12.98
CA ASP A 47 0.22 7.73 -13.07
C ASP A 47 0.67 7.35 -14.48
N ASP A 48 1.58 8.14 -15.02
CA ASP A 48 2.06 7.95 -16.38
C ASP A 48 2.94 6.68 -16.43
N PRO A 49 2.66 5.71 -17.33
CA PRO A 49 3.36 4.43 -17.36
C PRO A 49 4.85 4.55 -17.69
N GLN A 50 5.26 5.63 -18.35
CA GLN A 50 6.67 5.87 -18.67
C GLN A 50 7.44 6.48 -17.50
N SER A 51 6.94 7.54 -16.88
CA SER A 51 7.65 8.23 -15.79
C SER A 51 7.44 7.58 -14.42
N ARG A 52 6.25 7.01 -14.18
CA ARG A 52 5.80 6.39 -12.92
C ARG A 52 6.12 7.26 -11.69
N SER A 53 5.80 8.55 -11.82
CA SER A 53 6.19 9.59 -10.86
C SER A 53 5.51 9.42 -9.51
N VAL A 54 4.22 9.03 -9.47
CA VAL A 54 3.51 8.73 -8.21
C VAL A 54 4.12 7.51 -7.55
N PHE A 55 4.30 6.44 -8.32
CA PHE A 55 4.89 5.20 -7.82
C PHE A 55 6.26 5.46 -7.17
N LYS A 56 7.17 6.14 -7.89
CA LYS A 56 8.51 6.49 -7.36
C LYS A 56 8.42 7.31 -6.08
N GLN A 57 7.49 8.26 -6.00
CA GLN A 57 7.33 9.12 -4.83
C GLN A 57 6.77 8.39 -3.62
N VAL A 58 5.74 7.56 -3.80
CA VAL A 58 5.15 6.73 -2.74
C VAL A 58 6.18 5.75 -2.19
N CYS A 59 7.00 5.15 -3.07
CA CYS A 59 8.09 4.28 -2.65
C CYS A 59 9.16 5.06 -1.87
N LYS A 60 9.53 6.25 -2.32
CA LYS A 60 10.49 7.13 -1.63
C LYS A 60 10.04 7.52 -0.22
N TRP A 61 8.74 7.73 0.00
CA TRP A 61 8.20 8.01 1.33
C TRP A 61 8.06 6.79 2.24
N ASN A 62 8.26 5.59 1.68
CA ASN A 62 8.10 4.31 2.35
C ASN A 62 6.68 4.10 2.92
N THR A 63 5.66 4.63 2.23
CA THR A 63 4.24 4.53 2.62
C THR A 63 3.79 3.07 2.77
N VAL A 64 4.39 2.15 2.01
CA VAL A 64 4.05 0.72 2.12
C VAL A 64 4.41 0.17 3.50
N SER A 65 5.63 0.39 3.97
CA SER A 65 6.09 -0.15 5.25
C SER A 65 5.60 0.65 6.46
N LYS A 66 5.26 1.92 6.26
CA LYS A 66 4.76 2.82 7.31
C LYS A 66 3.26 2.71 7.53
N ASP A 67 2.50 2.56 6.44
CA ASP A 67 1.04 2.69 6.47
C ASP A 67 0.34 1.44 5.93
N LEU A 68 0.63 1.02 4.69
CA LEU A 68 -0.15 -0.05 4.04
C LEU A 68 -0.02 -1.41 4.74
N ILE A 69 1.20 -1.81 5.13
CA ILE A 69 1.42 -3.06 5.85
C ILE A 69 0.71 -3.00 7.21
N PRO A 70 0.92 -1.98 8.06
CA PRO A 70 0.19 -1.86 9.33
C PRO A 70 -1.34 -1.81 9.19
N ILE A 71 -1.87 -1.12 8.17
CA ILE A 71 -3.32 -1.10 7.90
C ILE A 71 -3.83 -2.53 7.62
N ILE A 72 -3.10 -3.30 6.82
CA ILE A 72 -3.50 -4.68 6.49
C ILE A 72 -3.42 -5.58 7.73
N GLU A 73 -2.41 -5.42 8.57
CA GLU A 73 -2.19 -6.30 9.72
C GLU A 73 -3.06 -5.95 10.93
N HIS A 74 -3.30 -4.67 11.20
CA HIS A 74 -3.94 -4.21 12.44
C HIS A 74 -5.38 -3.74 12.28
N CYS A 75 -5.85 -3.44 11.06
CA CYS A 75 -7.23 -2.98 10.81
C CYS A 75 -8.11 -4.05 10.14
N GLN A 76 -7.89 -5.33 10.47
CA GLN A 76 -8.60 -6.47 9.86
C GLN A 76 -10.11 -6.51 10.16
N ASP A 77 -10.55 -5.80 11.19
CA ASP A 77 -11.96 -5.59 11.53
C ASP A 77 -12.71 -4.79 10.44
N ASP A 78 -12.01 -3.87 9.76
CA ASP A 78 -12.54 -3.10 8.64
C ASP A 78 -12.11 -3.71 7.31
N ARG A 79 -12.81 -4.77 6.89
CA ARG A 79 -12.51 -5.48 5.63
C ARG A 79 -12.48 -4.55 4.41
N ASN A 80 -13.32 -3.52 4.37
CA ASN A 80 -13.35 -2.59 3.25
C ASN A 80 -12.06 -1.75 3.20
N LEU A 81 -11.56 -1.29 4.35
CA LEU A 81 -10.29 -0.59 4.44
C LEU A 81 -9.12 -1.47 3.99
N VAL A 82 -9.02 -2.69 4.51
CA VAL A 82 -7.96 -3.65 4.14
C VAL A 82 -7.98 -3.94 2.63
N LEU A 83 -9.15 -4.17 2.05
CA LEU A 83 -9.28 -4.40 0.61
C LEU A 83 -8.80 -3.19 -0.22
N ASN A 84 -9.03 -1.96 0.25
CA ASN A 84 -8.50 -0.77 -0.44
C ASN A 84 -6.98 -0.64 -0.29
N ALA A 85 -6.42 -0.97 0.87
CA ALA A 85 -4.96 -1.02 1.05
C ALA A 85 -4.30 -2.07 0.15
N VAL A 86 -4.90 -3.27 0.05
CA VAL A 86 -4.44 -4.33 -0.87
C VAL A 86 -4.53 -3.88 -2.33
N LYS A 87 -5.58 -3.17 -2.75
CA LYS A 87 -5.67 -2.60 -4.11
C LYS A 87 -4.52 -1.62 -4.39
N VAL A 88 -4.12 -0.80 -3.43
CA VAL A 88 -2.96 0.09 -3.57
C VAL A 88 -1.68 -0.73 -3.75
N LEU A 89 -1.47 -1.80 -2.96
CA LEU A 89 -0.33 -2.70 -3.12
C LEU A 89 -0.29 -3.36 -4.51
N VAL A 90 -1.43 -3.78 -5.06
CA VAL A 90 -1.51 -4.33 -6.42
C VAL A 90 -0.98 -3.32 -7.44
N PHE A 91 -1.43 -2.06 -7.38
CA PHE A 91 -0.95 -1.02 -8.30
C PHE A 91 0.54 -0.69 -8.13
N LEU A 92 1.05 -0.68 -6.90
CA LEU A 92 2.47 -0.45 -6.64
C LEU A 92 3.34 -1.61 -7.11
N THR A 93 2.82 -2.83 -7.12
CA THR A 93 3.56 -4.05 -7.51
C THR A 93 3.38 -4.44 -8.98
N MET A 94 2.67 -3.63 -9.77
CA MET A 94 2.52 -3.86 -11.22
C MET A 94 3.89 -3.95 -11.90
N PRO A 95 4.04 -4.84 -12.92
CA PRO A 95 5.29 -4.99 -13.66
C PRO A 95 5.68 -3.69 -14.35
N ILE A 96 6.98 -3.45 -14.49
CA ILE A 96 7.53 -2.28 -15.16
C ILE A 96 7.38 -2.48 -16.67
N GLU A 97 6.86 -1.47 -17.37
CA GLU A 97 6.81 -1.49 -18.83
C GLU A 97 8.22 -1.34 -19.42
N ALA A 98 8.51 -2.07 -20.50
CA ALA A 98 9.82 -2.05 -21.14
C ALA A 98 10.19 -0.65 -21.72
N SER A 99 9.18 0.18 -21.99
CA SER A 99 9.31 1.56 -22.47
C SER A 99 9.48 2.59 -21.34
N SER A 100 9.51 2.14 -20.08
CA SER A 100 9.53 3.02 -18.91
C SER A 100 10.91 3.67 -18.68
N ASN A 101 10.91 4.83 -18.04
CA ASN A 101 12.11 5.59 -17.70
C ASN A 101 12.67 5.14 -16.34
N ASP A 102 13.99 5.17 -16.17
CA ASP A 102 14.69 4.81 -14.92
C ASP A 102 14.35 3.38 -14.43
N ILE A 103 14.30 2.40 -15.34
CA ILE A 103 13.92 1.01 -15.03
C ILE A 103 14.72 0.45 -13.84
N SER A 104 16.03 0.71 -13.77
CA SER A 104 16.88 0.25 -12.67
C SER A 104 16.39 0.73 -11.29
N GLN A 105 16.02 2.01 -11.17
CA GLN A 105 15.49 2.56 -9.93
C GLN A 105 14.11 1.99 -9.60
N GLN A 106 13.27 1.78 -10.61
CA GLN A 106 11.96 1.16 -10.40
C GLN A 106 12.08 -0.30 -9.91
N ILE A 107 13.04 -1.06 -10.43
CA ILE A 107 13.33 -2.42 -9.98
C ILE A 107 13.76 -2.41 -8.51
N GLU A 108 14.63 -1.48 -8.12
CA GLU A 108 15.07 -1.33 -6.73
C GLU A 108 13.89 -1.07 -5.80
N TYR A 109 12.98 -0.16 -6.17
CA TYR A 109 11.74 0.06 -5.42
C TYR A 109 10.88 -1.20 -5.33
N LEU A 110 10.65 -1.90 -6.44
CA LEU A 110 9.86 -3.15 -6.44
C LEU A 110 10.49 -4.24 -5.55
N TRP A 111 11.82 -4.35 -5.52
CA TRP A 111 12.51 -5.26 -4.61
C TRP A 111 12.33 -4.85 -3.14
N GLY A 112 12.41 -3.56 -2.83
CA GLY A 112 12.11 -3.03 -1.50
C GLY A 112 10.69 -3.32 -1.05
N LEU A 113 9.71 -3.12 -1.94
CA LEU A 113 8.31 -3.48 -1.69
C LEU A 113 8.14 -4.99 -1.44
N LYS A 114 8.71 -5.83 -2.32
CA LYS A 114 8.66 -7.28 -2.18
C LYS A 114 9.27 -7.73 -0.86
N SER A 115 10.44 -7.21 -0.50
CA SER A 115 11.11 -7.54 0.76
C SER A 115 10.24 -7.17 1.95
N SER A 116 9.66 -5.97 1.96
CA SER A 116 8.82 -5.49 3.07
C SER A 116 7.55 -6.35 3.23
N ILE A 117 6.86 -6.65 2.12
CA ILE A 117 5.65 -7.46 2.12
C ILE A 117 5.97 -8.90 2.59
N THR A 118 7.01 -9.52 2.06
CA THR A 118 7.37 -10.92 2.38
C THR A 118 7.89 -11.12 3.81
N ARG A 119 8.41 -10.07 4.45
CA ARG A 119 8.87 -10.10 5.84
C ARG A 119 7.77 -9.77 6.85
N SER A 120 6.58 -9.46 6.37
CA SER A 120 5.40 -9.09 7.16
C SER A 120 4.34 -10.21 7.10
N ASN A 121 3.31 -10.10 7.91
CA ASN A 121 2.13 -10.97 7.88
C ASN A 121 1.13 -10.61 6.78
N THR A 122 1.40 -9.56 5.98
CA THR A 122 0.53 -9.11 4.87
C THR A 122 0.04 -10.26 3.99
N ILE A 123 0.91 -11.21 3.60
CA ILE A 123 0.51 -12.33 2.73
C ILE A 123 -0.50 -13.24 3.45
N ALA A 124 -0.28 -13.55 4.73
CA ALA A 124 -1.18 -14.40 5.51
C ALA A 124 -2.57 -13.76 5.64
N VAL A 125 -2.62 -12.44 5.90
CA VAL A 125 -3.88 -11.70 5.95
C VAL A 125 -4.58 -11.68 4.58
N VAL A 126 -3.84 -11.45 3.49
CA VAL A 126 -4.44 -11.48 2.14
C VAL A 126 -5.01 -12.87 1.83
N MET A 127 -4.33 -13.95 2.24
CA MET A 127 -4.83 -15.31 2.05
C MET A 127 -6.10 -15.58 2.87
N SER A 128 -6.21 -15.09 4.11
CA SER A 128 -7.44 -15.25 4.90
C SER A 128 -8.63 -14.51 4.29
N LEU A 129 -8.41 -13.38 3.62
CA LEU A 129 -9.48 -12.66 2.91
C LEU A 129 -10.09 -13.46 1.74
N LEU A 130 -9.35 -14.45 1.23
CA LEU A 130 -9.79 -15.35 0.15
C LEU A 130 -10.60 -16.54 0.66
N GLU A 131 -10.60 -16.83 1.96
CA GLU A 131 -11.34 -17.96 2.55
C GLU A 131 -12.83 -17.90 2.18
N SER A 132 -13.54 -16.83 2.54
CA SER A 132 -14.98 -16.74 2.23
C SER A 132 -15.30 -16.71 0.72
N PRO A 133 -14.58 -15.96 -0.14
CA PRO A 133 -14.78 -16.05 -1.59
C PRO A 133 -14.60 -17.45 -2.17
N LEU A 134 -13.62 -18.21 -1.66
CA LEU A 134 -13.33 -19.57 -2.12
C LEU A 134 -14.34 -20.60 -1.63
N GLU A 135 -14.91 -20.43 -0.43
CA GLU A 135 -16.01 -21.29 0.05
C GLU A 135 -17.27 -21.17 -0.79
N ASN A 136 -17.52 -19.99 -1.37
CA ASN A 136 -18.68 -19.71 -2.21
C ASN A 136 -18.44 -20.00 -3.70
N LEU A 137 -17.28 -20.57 -4.07
CA LEU A 137 -17.06 -21.10 -5.42
C LEU A 137 -17.81 -22.44 -5.51
N GLU A 138 -19.05 -22.38 -5.99
CA GLU A 138 -19.80 -23.55 -6.43
C GLU A 138 -19.04 -24.21 -7.60
N TRP A 139 -18.70 -25.48 -7.44
CA TRP A 139 -18.08 -26.33 -8.47
C TRP A 139 -19.14 -27.05 -9.30
#